data_AF-A0A6C0CZA5-F1
#
_entry.id   AF-A0A6C0CZA5-F1
#
_cell.length_a   1.000
_cell.length_b   1.000
_cell.length_c   1.000
_cell.angle_alpha   90.00
_cell.angle_beta   90.00
_cell.angle_gamma   90.00
#
_symmetry.space_group_name_H-M   'P 1'
#
loop_
_entity.id
_entity.type
_entity.pdbx_description
1 polymer ?
#
loop_
_entity_poly.entity_id
_entity_poly.type
_entity_poly.pdbx_seq_one_letter_code
_entity_poly.pdbx_strand_id
1 'polypeptide(L)'
;MSELLRLKKENALLKIKNNCIQNKLKFYKSIFKTHRNSCVFQLKIKKKDGKPVWVDHIREDRRFIESLDRDEEVEEWLKPIRCER
;
A
#
# COMPACT_ATOMS: atom_id res chain seq x y z
N MET A 1 6.29 -28.36 28.53
CA MET A 1 6.44 -28.06 27.09
C MET A 1 7.82 -28.53 26.66
N SER A 2 7.96 -29.41 25.67
CA SER A 2 9.29 -29.88 25.24
C SER A 2 10.04 -28.82 24.44
N GLU A 3 11.37 -28.77 24.60
CA GLU A 3 12.31 -27.90 23.87
C GLU A 3 12.03 -27.92 22.35
N LEU A 4 11.83 -29.13 21.80
CA LEU A 4 11.52 -29.35 20.39
C LEU A 4 10.22 -28.66 19.96
N LEU A 5 9.18 -28.68 20.80
CA LEU A 5 7.91 -28.03 20.51
C LEU A 5 8.04 -26.51 20.53
N ARG A 6 8.87 -25.96 21.42
CA ARG A 6 9.19 -24.52 21.46
C ARG A 6 9.87 -24.08 20.16
N LEU A 7 10.93 -24.79 19.76
CA LEU A 7 11.70 -24.49 18.55
C LEU A 7 10.84 -24.60 17.27
N LYS A 8 9.90 -25.55 17.20
CA LYS A 8 8.98 -25.67 16.06
C LYS A 8 8.04 -24.46 15.96
N LYS A 9 7.47 -24.00 17.09
CA LYS A 9 6.61 -22.81 17.12
C LYS A 9 7.37 -21.56 16.70
N GLU A 10 8.58 -21.38 17.22
CA GLU A 10 9.42 -20.24 16.88
C GLU A 10 9.81 -20.20 15.40
N ASN A 11 10.23 -21.33 14.83
CA ASN A 11 10.53 -21.44 13.40
C ASN A 11 9.32 -21.11 12.52
N ALA A 12 8.12 -21.55 12.90
CA ALA A 12 6.90 -21.22 12.17
C ALA A 12 6.63 -19.71 12.19
N LEU A 13 6.77 -19.06 13.35
CA LEU A 13 6.61 -17.62 13.49
C LEU A 13 7.66 -16.84 12.69
N LEU A 14 8.92 -17.28 12.71
CA LEU A 14 10.00 -16.66 11.93
C LEU A 14 9.74 -16.78 10.42
N LYS A 15 9.25 -17.93 9.94
CA LYS A 15 8.86 -18.09 8.53
C LYS A 15 7.74 -17.14 8.12
N ILE A 16 6.71 -16.99 8.95
CA ILE A 16 5.61 -16.05 8.70
C ILE A 16 6.13 -14.60 8.65
N LYS A 17 6.96 -14.20 9.63
CA LYS A 17 7.57 -12.86 9.66
C LYS A 17 8.44 -12.61 8.42
N ASN A 18 9.29 -13.56 8.05
CA ASN A 18 10.16 -13.45 6.88
C ASN A 18 9.33 -13.28 5.59
N ASN A 19 8.27 -14.08 5.41
CA ASN A 19 7.38 -13.95 4.26
C ASN A 19 6.68 -12.58 4.23
N CYS A 20 6.18 -12.10 5.38
CA CYS A 20 5.58 -10.77 5.48
C CYS A 20 6.57 -9.66 5.08
N ILE A 21 7.82 -9.73 5.55
CA ILE A 21 8.86 -8.77 5.21
C ILE A 21 9.19 -8.83 3.72
N GLN A 22 9.33 -10.03 3.16
CA GLN A 22 9.60 -10.20 1.73
C GLN A 22 8.48 -9.62 0.86
N ASN A 23 7.22 -9.81 1.25
CA ASN A 23 6.07 -9.25 0.51
C ASN A 23 6.02 -7.73 0.61
N LYS A 24 6.30 -7.15 1.79
CA LYS A 24 6.46 -5.69 1.94
C LYS A 24 7.59 -5.17 1.05
N LEU A 25 8.74 -5.84 1.05
CA LEU A 25 9.87 -5.44 0.22
C LEU A 25 9.55 -5.50 -1.28
N LYS A 26 8.84 -6.54 -1.73
CA LYS A 26 8.36 -6.63 -3.12
C LYS A 26 7.42 -5.48 -3.47
N PHE A 27 6.51 -5.12 -2.58
CA PHE A 27 5.61 -3.98 -2.76
C PHE A 27 6.36 -2.64 -2.83
N TYR A 28 7.31 -2.37 -1.94
CA TYR A 28 8.11 -1.15 -2.02
C TYR A 28 8.93 -1.10 -3.31
N LYS A 29 9.51 -2.23 -3.75
CA LYS A 29 10.25 -2.30 -5.01
C LYS A 29 9.36 -2.14 -6.25
N SER A 30 8.05 -2.41 -6.17
CA SER A 30 7.16 -2.31 -7.33
C SER A 30 6.94 -0.87 -7.80
N ILE A 31 7.23 0.12 -6.95
CA ILE A 31 7.18 1.56 -7.28
C ILE A 31 8.04 1.87 -8.52
N PHE A 32 9.23 1.27 -8.62
CA PHE A 32 10.17 1.46 -9.72
C PHE A 32 9.74 0.79 -11.02
N LYS A 33 8.68 -0.03 -11.01
CA LYS A 33 8.12 -0.66 -12.21
C LYS A 33 6.90 0.09 -12.72
N THR A 34 6.02 0.46 -11.79
CA THR A 34 4.68 0.98 -12.04
C THR A 34 4.64 2.50 -12.13
N HIS A 35 5.48 3.21 -11.39
CA HIS A 35 5.42 4.67 -11.20
C HIS A 35 6.76 5.35 -11.51
N ARG A 36 7.45 4.89 -12.57
CA ARG A 36 8.81 5.35 -12.95
C ARG A 36 8.93 6.86 -13.18
N ASN A 37 7.84 7.48 -13.63
CA ASN A 37 7.80 8.90 -13.99
C ASN A 37 7.07 9.74 -12.95
N SER A 38 6.78 9.20 -11.77
CA SER A 38 6.06 9.91 -10.71
C SER A 38 7.07 10.50 -9.73
N CYS A 39 6.79 11.69 -9.20
CA CYS A 39 7.62 12.26 -8.17
C CYS A 39 7.34 11.56 -6.83
N VAL A 40 8.39 11.21 -6.08
CA VAL A 40 8.26 10.46 -4.82
C VAL A 40 7.33 11.15 -3.83
N PHE A 41 7.30 12.48 -3.78
CA PHE A 41 6.44 13.24 -2.87
C PHE A 41 4.94 13.22 -3.24
N GLN A 42 4.60 12.87 -4.48
CA GLN A 42 3.22 12.74 -4.97
C GLN A 42 2.67 11.33 -4.70
N LEU A 43 3.56 10.35 -4.53
CA LEU A 43 3.21 8.95 -4.34
C LEU A 43 2.75 8.68 -2.92
N LYS A 44 1.54 8.12 -2.80
CA LYS A 44 0.94 7.70 -1.54
C LYS A 44 0.60 6.22 -1.59
N ILE A 45 0.70 5.55 -0.44
CA ILE A 45 0.22 4.18 -0.30
C ILE A 45 -1.22 4.25 0.21
N LYS A 46 -2.13 3.70 -0.57
CA LYS A 46 -3.56 3.58 -0.21
C LYS A 46 -3.96 2.12 -0.15
N LYS A 47 -5.20 1.86 0.23
CA LYS A 47 -5.78 0.52 0.17
C LYS A 47 -6.82 0.44 -0.92
N LYS A 48 -6.86 -0.71 -1.57
CA LYS A 48 -7.92 -1.10 -2.49
C LYS A 48 -8.26 -2.55 -2.18
N ASP A 49 -9.50 -2.81 -1.79
CA ASP A 49 -9.95 -4.12 -1.33
C ASP A 49 -9.06 -4.67 -0.19
N GLY A 50 -8.68 -3.79 0.75
CA GLY A 50 -7.80 -4.10 1.87
C GLY A 50 -6.32 -4.30 1.52
N LYS A 51 -5.92 -4.23 0.25
CA LYS A 51 -4.53 -4.44 -0.20
C LYS A 51 -3.82 -3.10 -0.46
N PRO A 52 -2.53 -2.98 -0.08
CA PRO A 52 -1.78 -1.76 -0.33
C PRO A 52 -1.51 -1.56 -1.82
N VAL A 53 -1.72 -0.34 -2.30
CA VAL A 53 -1.46 0.10 -3.68
C VAL A 53 -0.73 1.44 -3.67
N TRP A 54 0.15 1.66 -4.65
CA TRP A 54 0.73 2.98 -4.90
C TRP A 54 -0.26 3.83 -5.70
N VAL A 55 -0.39 5.09 -5.33
CA VAL A 55 -1.29 6.05 -5.96
C VAL A 55 -0.53 7.35 -6.19
N ASP A 56 -0.51 7.78 -7.45
CA ASP A 56 -0.13 9.14 -7.83
C ASP A 56 -1.40 9.94 -8.11
N HIS A 57 -1.96 10.56 -7.07
CA HIS A 57 -3.29 11.20 -7.14
C HIS A 57 -3.42 12.30 -8.21
N ILE A 58 -2.31 12.83 -8.70
CA ILE A 58 -2.31 13.85 -9.78
C ILE A 58 -2.54 13.19 -11.15
N ARG A 59 -2.11 11.94 -11.30
CA ARG A 59 -2.20 11.18 -12.56
C ARG A 59 -3.41 10.29 -12.64
N GLU A 60 -3.88 9.79 -11.51
CA GLU A 60 -5.02 8.89 -11.47
C GLU A 60 -6.32 9.63 -11.77
N ASP A 61 -7.24 8.93 -12.44
CA ASP A 61 -8.56 9.49 -12.71
C ASP A 61 -9.47 9.42 -11.48
N ARG A 62 -10.55 10.21 -11.50
CA ARG A 62 -11.51 10.24 -10.39
C ARG A 62 -12.11 8.86 -10.09
N ARG A 63 -12.37 8.05 -11.13
CA ARG A 63 -12.98 6.71 -10.98
C ARG A 63 -12.05 5.77 -10.21
N PHE A 64 -10.75 5.84 -10.47
CA PHE A 64 -9.75 5.08 -9.75
C PHE A 64 -9.72 5.49 -8.28
N ILE A 65 -9.69 6.80 -7.98
CA ILE A 65 -9.72 7.30 -6.60
C ILE A 65 -11.01 6.88 -5.87
N GLU A 66 -12.16 6.89 -6.56
CA GLU A 66 -13.44 6.41 -6.03
C GLU A 66 -13.43 4.91 -5.70
N SER A 67 -12.57 4.13 -6.36
CA SER A 67 -12.41 2.68 -6.11
C SER A 67 -11.48 2.34 -4.94
N LEU A 68 -10.84 3.33 -4.31
CA LEU A 68 -9.98 3.11 -3.16
C LEU A 68 -10.81 2.95 -1.88
N ASP A 69 -10.28 2.17 -0.93
CA ASP A 69 -10.83 2.13 0.42
C ASP A 69 -10.77 3.54 1.02
N ARG A 70 -11.84 3.96 1.70
CA ARG A 70 -11.93 5.32 2.25
C ARG A 70 -10.95 5.54 3.39
N ASP A 71 -10.23 6.66 3.29
CA ASP A 71 -9.48 7.27 4.37
C ASP A 71 -9.58 8.80 4.24
N GLU A 72 -9.13 9.52 5.27
CA GLU A 72 -9.24 10.99 5.34
C GLU A 72 -8.70 11.68 4.08
N GLU A 73 -7.56 11.23 3.57
CA GLU A 73 -6.90 11.85 2.41
C GLU A 73 -7.59 11.45 1.08
N VAL A 74 -8.14 10.23 0.97
CA VAL A 74 -8.99 9.86 -0.18
C VAL A 74 -10.26 10.72 -0.23
N GLU A 75 -10.89 10.98 0.92
CA GLU A 75 -12.05 11.88 0.99
C GLU A 75 -11.68 13.31 0.58
N GLU A 76 -10.52 13.81 1.01
CA GLU A 76 -10.01 15.12 0.56
C GLU A 76 -9.81 15.17 -0.97
N TRP A 77 -9.20 14.14 -1.58
CA TRP A 77 -8.97 14.11 -3.03
C TRP A 77 -10.26 14.07 -3.85
N LEU A 78 -11.36 13.57 -3.27
CA LEU A 78 -12.65 13.49 -3.93
C LEU A 78 -13.47 14.77 -3.81
N LYS A 79 -13.07 15.72 -2.96
CA LYS A 79 -13.74 17.01 -2.88
C LYS A 79 -13.70 17.71 -4.25
N PRO A 80 -14.82 18.32 -4.66
CA PRO A 80 -14.83 19.10 -5.89
C PRO A 80 -13.85 20.27 -5.75
N ILE A 81 -12.99 20.44 -6.74
CA ILE A 81 -12.13 21.63 -6.84
C ILE A 81 -13.07 22.82 -7.04
N ARG A 82 -13.05 23.78 -6.13
CA ARG A 82 -13.78 25.04 -6.31
C ARG A 82 -13.11 25.78 -7.48
N CYS A 83 -13.76 25.83 -8.63
CA CYS A 83 -13.37 26.78 -9.66
C CYS A 83 -13.77 28.17 -9.17
N GLU A 84 -12.83 28.91 -8.61
CA GLU A 84 -13.00 30.37 -8.48
C GLU A 84 -13.07 30.93 -9.91
N ARG A 85 -14.18 31.61 -10.20
CA ARG A 85 -14.52 32.17 -11.51
C ARG A 85 -14.34 33.67 -11.49
#